data_AF-A0A850GE45-F1
#
_entry.id   AF-A0A850GE45-F1
#
_cell.length_a   1.000
_cell.length_b   1.000
_cell.length_c   1.000
_cell.angle_alpha   90.00
_cell.angle_beta   90.00
_cell.angle_gamma   90.00
#
_symmetry.space_group_name_H-M   'P 1'
#
loop_
_entity.id
_entity.type
_entity.pdbx_description
1 polymer ?
#
loop_
_entity_poly.entity_id
_entity_poly.type
_entity_poly.pdbx_seq_one_letter_code
_entity_poly.pdbx_strand_id
1 'polypeptide(L)'
;MSWLFSFLLVCYASLRLTLWVRGQLRWLSRRQTLPEPPVDVSPPAHLSSGLSRVFRASRELRVQLVHARRDLAAVAIKDPDAPLGQVRDQRYRRALMESWTHLRAWLRELEALERGDRLELEARSLDEAGIRALTESLRDKWRAVSRARALEPFAIAELAEVERALERIDEELVAIEQGLTQLGESPYRDRYAAVTEPTLARV
;
A
#
# COMPACT_ATOMS: atom_id res chain seq x y z
N MET A 1 39.50 -32.75 -22.79
CA MET A 1 38.83 -31.43 -22.88
C MET A 1 37.30 -31.49 -22.88
N SER A 2 36.64 -32.48 -23.48
CA SER A 2 35.16 -32.56 -23.56
C SER A 2 34.42 -32.73 -22.20
N TRP A 3 34.98 -33.50 -21.25
CA TRP A 3 34.30 -33.77 -19.97
C TRP A 3 34.17 -32.53 -19.07
N LEU A 4 35.13 -31.59 -19.14
CA LEU A 4 35.10 -30.32 -18.41
C LEU A 4 33.96 -29.42 -18.90
N PHE A 5 33.74 -29.35 -20.21
CA PHE A 5 32.61 -28.60 -20.78
C PHE A 5 31.27 -29.22 -20.40
N SER A 6 31.14 -30.55 -20.49
CA SER A 6 29.92 -31.24 -20.05
C SER A 6 29.65 -31.04 -18.56
N PHE A 7 30.68 -31.09 -17.72
CA PHE A 7 30.57 -30.83 -16.29
C PHE A 7 30.13 -29.40 -15.98
N LEU A 8 30.73 -28.40 -16.64
CA LEU A 8 30.34 -26.99 -16.49
C LEU A 8 28.90 -26.74 -16.98
N LEU A 9 28.50 -27.38 -18.08
CA LEU A 9 27.14 -27.27 -18.61
C LEU A 9 26.11 -27.86 -17.64
N VAL A 10 26.40 -29.02 -17.05
CA VAL A 10 25.54 -29.65 -16.03
C VAL A 10 25.45 -28.75 -14.80
N CYS A 11 26.57 -28.24 -14.28
CA CYS A 11 26.57 -27.33 -13.13
C CYS A 11 25.72 -26.08 -13.41
N TYR A 12 25.87 -25.49 -14.61
CA TYR A 12 25.09 -24.34 -15.03
C TYR A 12 23.59 -24.67 -15.14
N ALA A 13 23.23 -25.80 -15.75
CA ALA A 13 21.85 -26.23 -15.88
C ALA A 13 21.20 -26.52 -14.51
N SER A 14 21.91 -27.19 -13.61
CA SER A 14 21.46 -27.44 -12.23
C SER A 14 21.25 -26.14 -11.45
N LEU A 15 22.19 -25.19 -11.56
CA LEU A 15 22.04 -23.88 -10.93
C LEU A 15 20.84 -23.11 -11.50
N ARG A 16 20.67 -23.12 -12.82
CA ARG A 16 19.54 -22.44 -13.47
C ARG A 16 18.20 -23.07 -13.11
N LEU A 17 18.13 -24.41 -13.02
CA LEU A 17 16.94 -25.14 -12.61
C LEU A 17 16.58 -24.85 -11.15
N THR A 18 17.56 -24.86 -10.24
CA THR A 18 17.32 -24.55 -8.82
C THR A 18 16.84 -23.11 -8.62
N LEU A 19 17.43 -22.14 -9.31
CA LEU A 19 16.96 -20.75 -9.29
C LEU A 19 15.53 -20.63 -9.86
N TRP A 20 15.22 -21.33 -10.95
CA TRP A 20 13.88 -21.34 -11.53
C TRP A 20 12.84 -21.96 -10.59
N VAL A 21 13.12 -23.12 -9.98
CA VAL A 21 12.22 -23.76 -9.01
C VAL A 21 11.99 -22.84 -7.81
N ARG A 22 13.04 -22.17 -7.30
CA ARG A 22 12.90 -21.19 -6.20
C ARG A 22 12.01 -20.01 -6.62
N GLY A 23 12.14 -19.52 -7.84
CA GLY A 23 11.26 -18.49 -8.40
C GLY A 23 9.79 -18.96 -8.48
N GLN A 24 9.55 -20.18 -8.95
CA GLN A 24 8.21 -20.76 -9.01
C GLN A 24 7.58 -20.94 -7.62
N LEU A 25 8.35 -21.44 -6.64
CA LEU A 25 7.89 -21.57 -5.26
C LEU A 25 7.54 -20.22 -4.64
N ARG A 26 8.37 -19.18 -4.87
CA ARG A 26 8.09 -17.81 -4.43
C ARG A 26 6.81 -17.27 -5.07
N TRP A 27 6.62 -17.48 -6.37
CA TRP A 27 5.39 -17.07 -7.05
C TRP A 27 4.16 -17.79 -6.50
N LEU A 28 4.22 -19.11 -6.33
CA LEU A 28 3.12 -19.89 -5.77
C LEU A 28 2.76 -19.43 -4.36
N SER A 29 3.75 -19.10 -3.53
CA SER A 29 3.53 -18.57 -2.18
C SER A 29 2.87 -17.18 -2.17
N ARG A 30 3.16 -16.33 -3.17
CA ARG A 30 2.68 -14.94 -3.21
C ARG A 30 1.43 -14.73 -4.05
N ARG A 31 1.12 -15.60 -5.03
CA ARG A 31 0.00 -15.37 -5.96
C ARG A 31 -1.35 -15.25 -5.27
N GLN A 32 -1.53 -15.93 -4.14
CA GLN A 32 -2.75 -15.92 -3.33
C GLN A 32 -2.81 -14.74 -2.37
N THR A 33 -1.69 -14.06 -2.14
CA THR A 33 -1.57 -12.90 -1.24
C THR A 33 -1.34 -11.61 -2.01
N LEU A 34 -1.54 -11.62 -3.34
CA LEU A 34 -1.44 -10.39 -4.13
C LEU A 34 -2.62 -9.49 -3.78
N PRO A 35 -2.39 -8.20 -3.50
CA PRO A 35 -3.47 -7.31 -3.14
C PRO A 35 -4.44 -7.16 -4.31
N GLU A 36 -5.74 -7.14 -4.02
CA GLU A 36 -6.80 -6.88 -5.00
C GLU A 36 -7.07 -5.38 -5.07
N PRO A 37 -7.31 -4.82 -6.28
CA PRO A 37 -7.67 -3.42 -6.40
C PRO A 37 -8.99 -3.17 -5.66
N PRO A 38 -9.14 -2.02 -4.99
CA PRO A 38 -10.41 -1.68 -4.36
C PRO A 38 -11.53 -1.59 -5.41
N VAL A 39 -12.74 -1.98 -5.02
CA VAL A 39 -13.93 -1.85 -5.88
C VAL A 39 -14.31 -0.38 -5.99
N ASP A 40 -14.69 0.05 -7.19
CA ASP A 40 -15.18 1.39 -7.41
C ASP A 40 -16.58 1.55 -6.79
N VAL A 41 -16.71 2.48 -5.85
CA VAL A 41 -17.95 2.82 -5.13
C VAL A 41 -18.18 4.33 -5.33
N SER A 42 -19.38 4.87 -5.17
CA SER A 42 -19.52 6.35 -5.17
C SER A 42 -19.20 6.92 -3.79
N PRO A 43 -18.71 8.18 -3.69
CA PRO A 43 -18.65 8.85 -2.39
C PRO A 43 -20.06 8.91 -1.78
N PRO A 44 -20.18 8.72 -0.47
CA PRO A 44 -21.46 8.90 0.21
C PRO A 44 -22.03 10.31 0.01
N ALA A 45 -23.34 10.41 -0.21
CA ALA A 45 -24.00 11.67 -0.56
C ALA A 45 -24.05 12.69 0.60
N HIS A 46 -23.85 12.24 1.84
CA HIS A 46 -23.87 13.07 3.04
C HIS A 46 -22.55 13.81 3.31
N LEU A 47 -21.48 13.48 2.59
CA LEU A 47 -20.18 14.09 2.81
C LEU A 47 -20.15 15.52 2.29
N SER A 48 -19.41 16.39 2.99
CA SER A 48 -19.03 17.69 2.44
C SER A 48 -18.24 17.52 1.13
N SER A 49 -18.12 18.59 0.35
CA SER A 49 -17.36 18.57 -0.90
C SER A 49 -15.87 18.25 -0.65
N GLY A 50 -15.29 18.74 0.44
CA GLY A 50 -13.91 18.46 0.84
C GLY A 50 -13.71 17.01 1.26
N LEU A 51 -14.56 16.47 2.13
CA LEU A 51 -14.50 15.06 2.54
C LEU A 51 -14.78 14.10 1.37
N SER A 52 -15.67 14.47 0.47
CA SER A 52 -15.91 13.72 -0.78
C SER A 52 -14.67 13.67 -1.67
N ARG A 53 -13.91 14.79 -1.75
CA ARG A 53 -12.67 14.86 -2.52
C ARG A 53 -11.60 13.95 -1.91
N VAL A 54 -11.44 14.00 -0.58
CA VAL A 54 -10.50 13.13 0.14
C VAL A 54 -10.89 11.66 0.01
N PHE A 55 -12.16 11.31 0.11
CA PHE A 55 -12.63 9.93 -0.10
C PHE A 55 -12.27 9.39 -1.50
N ARG A 56 -12.42 10.21 -2.54
CA ARG A 56 -12.02 9.84 -3.91
C ARG A 56 -10.50 9.71 -4.01
N ALA A 57 -9.76 10.69 -3.49
CA ALA A 57 -8.30 10.68 -3.51
C ALA A 57 -7.71 9.49 -2.75
N SER A 58 -8.29 9.10 -1.61
CA SER A 58 -7.89 7.91 -0.86
C SER A 58 -8.05 6.64 -1.71
N ARG A 59 -9.19 6.49 -2.40
CA ARG A 59 -9.41 5.29 -3.23
C ARG A 59 -8.53 5.25 -4.47
N GLU A 60 -8.31 6.38 -5.11
CA GLU A 60 -7.34 6.48 -6.21
C GLU A 60 -5.94 6.09 -5.70
N LEU A 61 -5.52 6.62 -4.55
CA LEU A 61 -4.25 6.26 -3.93
C LEU A 61 -4.17 4.76 -3.64
N ARG A 62 -5.21 4.14 -3.08
CA ARG A 62 -5.25 2.70 -2.82
C ARG A 62 -5.07 1.88 -4.09
N VAL A 63 -5.72 2.24 -5.20
CA VAL A 63 -5.50 1.59 -6.50
C VAL A 63 -4.01 1.66 -6.89
N GLN A 64 -3.39 2.83 -6.76
CA GLN A 64 -1.97 3.00 -7.08
C GLN A 64 -1.05 2.22 -6.14
N LEU A 65 -1.36 2.15 -4.83
CA LEU A 65 -0.61 1.35 -3.86
C LEU A 65 -0.70 -0.15 -4.18
N VAL A 66 -1.87 -0.65 -4.57
CA VAL A 66 -2.05 -2.03 -5.02
C VAL A 66 -1.19 -2.32 -6.25
N HIS A 67 -1.16 -1.43 -7.24
CA HIS A 67 -0.29 -1.57 -8.41
C HIS A 67 1.20 -1.59 -8.03
N ALA A 68 1.63 -0.64 -7.19
CA ALA A 68 3.00 -0.60 -6.71
C ALA A 68 3.40 -1.88 -5.96
N ARG A 69 2.54 -2.37 -5.05
CA ARG A 69 2.77 -3.64 -4.32
C ARG A 69 2.86 -4.84 -5.27
N ARG A 70 2.02 -4.90 -6.29
CA ARG A 70 2.07 -5.96 -7.32
C ARG A 70 3.38 -5.93 -8.11
N ASP A 71 3.86 -4.74 -8.45
CA ASP A 71 5.14 -4.57 -9.13
C ASP A 71 6.32 -4.96 -8.23
N LEU A 72 6.32 -4.56 -6.96
CA LEU A 72 7.32 -4.98 -5.97
C LEU A 72 7.33 -6.51 -5.78
N ALA A 73 6.16 -7.13 -5.70
CA ALA A 73 6.04 -8.59 -5.62
C ALA A 73 6.56 -9.27 -6.89
N ALA A 74 6.28 -8.72 -8.07
CA ALA A 74 6.80 -9.24 -9.34
C ALA A 74 8.33 -9.17 -9.40
N VAL A 75 8.94 -8.10 -8.89
CA VAL A 75 10.39 -7.95 -8.81
C VAL A 75 11.00 -9.00 -7.89
N ALA A 76 10.46 -9.20 -6.69
CA ALA A 76 10.95 -10.19 -5.73
C ALA A 76 10.91 -11.64 -6.29
N ILE A 77 10.05 -11.90 -7.27
CA ILE A 77 9.88 -13.19 -7.94
C ILE A 77 10.79 -13.32 -9.17
N LYS A 78 10.88 -12.29 -10.01
CA LYS A 78 11.47 -12.36 -11.35
C LYS A 78 12.93 -11.89 -11.40
N ASP A 79 13.40 -11.10 -10.44
CA ASP A 79 14.77 -10.59 -10.46
C ASP A 79 15.77 -11.76 -10.26
N PRO A 80 16.74 -11.93 -11.18
CA PRO A 80 17.71 -13.02 -11.10
C PRO A 80 18.64 -12.92 -9.88
N ASP A 81 18.80 -11.72 -9.31
CA ASP A 81 19.65 -11.46 -8.14
C ASP A 81 18.86 -11.58 -6.82
N ALA A 82 17.52 -11.69 -6.86
CA ALA A 82 16.69 -11.86 -5.67
C ALA A 82 17.04 -13.11 -4.83
N PRO A 83 17.52 -14.23 -5.40
CA PRO A 83 18.06 -15.35 -4.63
C PRO A 83 19.38 -15.02 -3.89
N LEU A 84 20.14 -14.04 -4.38
CA LEU A 84 21.36 -13.51 -3.76
C LEU A 84 21.08 -12.40 -2.75
N GLY A 85 19.81 -12.09 -2.49
CA GLY A 85 19.39 -11.04 -1.55
C GLY A 85 19.47 -9.63 -2.12
N GLN A 86 19.68 -9.48 -3.43
CA GLN A 86 19.77 -8.19 -4.11
C GLN A 86 18.66 -8.03 -5.15
N VAL A 87 18.33 -6.78 -5.48
CA VAL A 87 17.38 -6.43 -6.53
C VAL A 87 18.00 -5.33 -7.38
N ARG A 88 18.05 -5.53 -8.70
CA ARG A 88 18.57 -4.56 -9.68
C ARG A 88 17.51 -4.09 -10.67
N ASP A 89 16.27 -4.55 -10.51
CA ASP A 89 15.17 -4.24 -11.42
C ASP A 89 14.77 -2.76 -11.41
N GLN A 90 14.63 -2.17 -12.61
CA GLN A 90 14.10 -0.81 -12.79
C GLN A 90 12.65 -0.70 -12.30
N ARG A 91 11.87 -1.79 -12.34
CA ARG A 91 10.48 -1.84 -11.86
C ARG A 91 10.39 -1.53 -10.36
N TYR A 92 11.36 -1.98 -9.56
CA TYR A 92 11.42 -1.64 -8.14
C TYR A 92 11.49 -0.12 -7.96
N ARG A 93 12.40 0.52 -8.68
CA ARG A 93 12.61 1.97 -8.59
C ARG A 93 11.38 2.74 -9.02
N ARG A 94 10.77 2.31 -10.13
CA ARG A 94 9.57 2.92 -10.67
C ARG A 94 8.40 2.83 -9.70
N ALA A 95 8.08 1.63 -9.22
CA ALA A 95 7.00 1.42 -8.25
C ALA A 95 7.22 2.24 -6.98
N LEU A 96 8.46 2.33 -6.52
CA LEU A 96 8.83 3.10 -5.34
C LEU A 96 8.69 4.62 -5.56
N MET A 97 9.09 5.14 -6.72
CA MET A 97 8.96 6.57 -7.06
C MET A 97 7.51 6.99 -7.33
N GLU A 98 6.73 6.14 -7.99
CA GLU A 98 5.31 6.37 -8.26
C GLU A 98 4.52 6.38 -6.95
N SER A 99 4.72 5.39 -6.08
CA SER A 99 4.06 5.36 -4.76
C SER A 99 4.34 6.60 -3.90
N TRP A 100 5.58 7.12 -3.85
CA TRP A 100 5.87 8.40 -3.20
C TRP A 100 5.08 9.57 -3.78
N THR A 101 5.03 9.64 -5.11
CA THR A 101 4.37 10.74 -5.82
C THR A 101 2.88 10.77 -5.50
N HIS A 102 2.22 9.61 -5.53
CA HIS A 102 0.81 9.49 -5.17
C HIS A 102 0.55 9.76 -3.69
N LEU A 103 1.41 9.26 -2.78
CA LEU A 103 1.29 9.55 -1.35
C LEU A 103 1.41 11.05 -1.05
N ARG A 104 2.36 11.73 -1.69
CA ARG A 104 2.55 13.18 -1.53
C ARG A 104 1.41 13.99 -2.14
N ALA A 105 0.85 13.54 -3.25
CA ALA A 105 -0.32 14.17 -3.84
C ALA A 105 -1.53 14.07 -2.89
N TRP A 106 -1.77 12.89 -2.32
CA TRP A 106 -2.84 12.68 -1.35
C TRP A 106 -2.65 13.49 -0.06
N LEU A 107 -1.43 13.56 0.49
CA LEU A 107 -1.15 14.40 1.66
C LEU A 107 -1.43 15.89 1.39
N ARG A 108 -1.20 16.38 0.16
CA ARG A 108 -1.56 17.76 -0.21
C ARG A 108 -3.07 17.97 -0.27
N GLU A 109 -3.83 16.95 -0.69
CA GLU A 109 -5.30 17.01 -0.68
C GLU A 109 -5.84 17.15 0.75
N LEU A 110 -5.25 16.43 1.70
CA LEU A 110 -5.54 16.60 3.13
C LEU A 110 -5.15 17.99 3.64
N GLU A 111 -3.96 18.46 3.31
CA GLU A 111 -3.49 19.80 3.69
C GLU A 111 -4.32 20.93 3.06
N ALA A 112 -5.08 20.64 2.00
CA ALA A 112 -6.00 21.56 1.34
C ALA A 112 -7.44 21.51 1.88
N LEU A 113 -7.72 20.65 2.88
CA LEU A 113 -9.03 20.60 3.52
C LEU A 113 -9.31 21.87 4.31
N GLU A 114 -10.58 22.26 4.35
CA GLU A 114 -11.05 23.33 5.22
C GLU A 114 -10.99 22.92 6.70
N ARG A 115 -10.93 23.90 7.60
CA ARG A 115 -10.80 23.65 9.04
C ARG A 115 -11.95 22.81 9.60
N GLY A 116 -13.18 22.99 9.10
CA GLY A 116 -14.35 22.21 9.51
C GLY A 116 -14.19 20.72 9.21
N ASP A 117 -13.85 20.39 7.96
CA ASP A 117 -13.61 19.02 7.52
C ASP A 117 -12.43 18.36 8.27
N ARG A 118 -11.37 19.12 8.58
CA ARG A 118 -10.24 18.59 9.38
C ARG A 118 -10.65 18.21 10.79
N LEU A 119 -11.44 19.07 11.46
CA LEU A 119 -11.93 18.76 12.80
C LEU A 119 -12.84 17.53 12.79
N GLU A 120 -13.59 17.31 11.72
CA GLU A 120 -14.43 16.12 11.55
C GLU A 120 -13.60 14.85 11.37
N LEU A 121 -12.48 14.92 10.64
CA LEU A 121 -11.53 13.82 10.53
C LEU A 121 -10.83 13.53 11.87
N GLU A 122 -10.36 14.57 12.58
CA GLU A 122 -9.70 14.45 13.88
C GLU A 122 -10.62 13.85 14.95
N ALA A 123 -11.89 14.29 14.99
CA ALA A 123 -12.89 13.79 15.94
C ALA A 123 -13.14 12.27 15.81
N ARG A 124 -12.87 11.70 14.63
CA ARG A 124 -13.04 10.27 14.34
C ARG A 124 -11.73 9.48 14.50
N SER A 125 -10.68 10.09 15.05
CA SER A 125 -9.36 9.47 15.22
C SER A 125 -8.77 8.93 13.92
N LEU A 126 -9.05 9.61 12.80
CA LEU A 126 -8.48 9.25 11.52
C LEU A 126 -7.01 9.68 11.49
N ASP A 127 -6.11 8.69 11.49
CA ASP A 127 -4.69 8.86 11.83
C ASP A 127 -3.85 9.45 10.68
N GLU A 128 -4.07 10.74 10.37
CA GLU A 128 -3.21 11.49 9.45
C GLU A 128 -1.74 11.42 9.89
N ALA A 129 -1.49 11.53 11.21
CA ALA A 129 -0.16 11.54 11.77
C ALA A 129 0.58 10.21 11.51
N GLY A 130 -0.12 9.08 11.63
CA GLY A 130 0.39 7.75 11.29
C GLY A 130 0.77 7.62 9.84
N ILE A 131 -0.09 8.04 8.90
CA ILE A 131 0.23 8.00 7.46
C ILE A 131 1.42 8.91 7.14
N ARG A 132 1.49 10.10 7.75
CA ARG A 132 2.62 11.03 7.58
C ARG A 132 3.93 10.43 8.13
N ALA A 133 3.87 9.77 9.29
CA ALA A 133 5.03 9.09 9.89
C ALA A 133 5.51 7.91 9.04
N LEU A 134 4.59 7.08 8.53
CA LEU A 134 4.91 5.97 7.63
C LEU A 134 5.53 6.48 6.32
N THR A 135 4.92 7.53 5.75
CA THR A 135 5.44 8.20 4.56
C THR A 135 6.85 8.77 4.80
N GLU A 136 7.09 9.35 5.97
CA GLU A 136 8.41 9.86 6.33
C GLU A 136 9.45 8.75 6.52
N SER A 137 9.05 7.59 7.08
CA SER A 137 9.94 6.43 7.24
C SER A 137 10.47 5.89 5.90
N LEU A 138 9.73 6.11 4.82
CA LEU A 138 10.11 5.72 3.46
C LEU A 138 11.00 6.75 2.76
N ARG A 139 11.13 7.97 3.30
CA ARG A 139 11.84 9.09 2.66
C ARG A 139 13.28 8.76 2.30
N ASP A 140 14.02 8.12 3.19
CA ASP A 140 15.43 7.83 2.95
C ASP A 140 15.62 6.75 1.88
N LYS A 141 14.72 5.76 1.84
CA LYS A 141 14.69 4.75 0.76
C LYS A 141 14.40 5.40 -0.60
N TRP A 142 13.49 6.37 -0.64
CA TRP A 142 13.19 7.14 -1.85
C TRP A 142 14.34 8.02 -2.30
N ARG A 143 15.02 8.69 -1.36
CA ARG A 143 16.23 9.47 -1.65
C ARG A 143 17.35 8.60 -2.17
N ALA A 144 17.54 7.40 -1.62
CA ALA A 144 18.52 6.45 -2.10
C ALA A 144 18.21 6.04 -3.55
N VAL A 145 16.98 5.60 -3.82
CA VAL A 145 16.56 5.15 -5.16
C VAL A 145 16.60 6.26 -6.22
N SER A 146 16.20 7.48 -5.88
CA SER A 146 16.22 8.61 -6.81
C SER A 146 17.64 9.07 -7.20
N ARG A 147 18.62 8.86 -6.32
CA ARG A 147 20.04 9.19 -6.58
C ARG A 147 20.84 8.03 -7.16
N ALA A 148 20.29 6.82 -7.10
CA ALA A 148 20.96 5.61 -7.52
C ALA A 148 21.21 5.58 -9.03
N ARG A 149 22.40 5.15 -9.43
CA ARG A 149 22.73 4.94 -10.86
C ARG A 149 21.97 3.74 -11.40
N ALA A 150 21.76 3.66 -12.71
CA ALA A 150 21.07 2.53 -13.33
C ALA A 150 21.69 1.18 -12.89
N LEU A 151 20.85 0.21 -12.53
CA LEU A 151 21.22 -1.15 -12.09
C LEU A 151 22.02 -1.27 -10.77
N GLU A 152 22.15 -0.18 -10.00
CA GLU A 152 22.61 -0.25 -8.61
C GLU A 152 21.72 -1.20 -7.79
N PRO A 153 22.31 -2.18 -7.06
CA PRO A 153 21.58 -3.17 -6.30
C PRO A 153 21.01 -2.62 -5.00
N PHE A 154 19.78 -3.02 -4.68
CA PHE A 154 19.13 -2.80 -3.40
C PHE A 154 18.96 -4.10 -2.65
N ALA A 155 18.97 -4.05 -1.33
CA ALA A 155 18.75 -5.25 -0.52
C ALA A 155 17.28 -5.70 -0.61
N ILE A 156 17.04 -6.99 -0.77
CA ILE A 156 15.67 -7.53 -0.80
C ILE A 156 14.91 -7.28 0.51
N ALA A 157 15.64 -7.13 1.62
CA ALA A 157 15.07 -6.73 2.92
C ALA A 157 14.43 -5.34 2.86
N GLU A 158 15.03 -4.40 2.12
CA GLU A 158 14.47 -3.06 1.93
C GLU A 158 13.17 -3.11 1.14
N LEU A 159 13.08 -3.99 0.14
CA LEU A 159 11.84 -4.22 -0.60
C LEU A 159 10.73 -4.74 0.33
N ALA A 160 11.04 -5.68 1.22
CA ALA A 160 10.08 -6.20 2.18
C ALA A 160 9.64 -5.17 3.22
N GLU A 161 10.50 -4.21 3.59
CA GLU A 161 10.15 -3.08 4.46
C GLU A 161 9.23 -2.09 3.75
N VAL A 162 9.53 -1.73 2.50
CA VAL A 162 8.66 -0.89 1.68
C VAL A 162 7.29 -1.55 1.53
N GLU A 163 7.26 -2.84 1.17
CA GLU A 163 6.01 -3.57 0.98
C GLU A 163 5.12 -3.52 2.24
N ARG A 164 5.71 -3.72 3.43
CA ARG A 164 5.01 -3.62 4.72
C ARG A 164 4.52 -2.21 5.03
N ALA A 165 5.32 -1.19 4.73
CA ALA A 165 4.91 0.20 4.96
C ALA A 165 3.76 0.61 4.03
N LEU A 166 3.80 0.22 2.75
CA LEU A 166 2.72 0.48 1.79
C LEU A 166 1.44 -0.28 2.16
N GLU A 167 1.56 -1.52 2.64
CA GLU A 167 0.44 -2.28 3.19
C GLU A 167 -0.19 -1.58 4.39
N ARG A 168 0.63 -1.12 5.34
CA ARG A 168 0.12 -0.40 6.49
C ARG A 168 -0.60 0.89 6.09
N ILE A 169 -0.07 1.64 5.13
CA ILE A 169 -0.74 2.84 4.63
C ILE A 169 -2.08 2.49 3.97
N ASP A 170 -2.15 1.40 3.19
CA ASP A 170 -3.42 0.94 2.61
C ASP A 170 -4.45 0.57 3.70
N GLU A 171 -4.04 -0.10 4.79
CA GLU A 171 -4.90 -0.37 5.95
C GLU A 171 -5.46 0.92 6.59
N GLU A 172 -4.61 1.93 6.80
CA GLU A 172 -5.06 3.21 7.35
C GLU A 172 -6.02 3.95 6.39
N LEU A 173 -5.80 3.88 5.07
CA LEU A 173 -6.71 4.44 4.07
C LEU A 173 -8.07 3.73 4.07
N VAL A 174 -8.10 2.41 4.26
CA VAL A 174 -9.35 1.66 4.44
C VAL A 174 -10.10 2.16 5.68
N ALA A 175 -9.41 2.36 6.81
CA ALA A 175 -10.03 2.87 8.03
C ALA A 175 -10.63 4.27 7.82
N ILE A 176 -9.93 5.14 7.08
CA ILE A 176 -10.43 6.46 6.67
C ILE A 176 -11.70 6.34 5.82
N GLU A 177 -11.69 5.49 4.79
CA GLU A 177 -12.84 5.30 3.90
C GLU A 177 -14.06 4.76 4.65
N GLN A 178 -13.86 3.79 5.54
CA GLN A 178 -14.93 3.25 6.38
C GLN A 178 -15.47 4.30 7.35
N GLY A 179 -14.59 5.06 8.00
CA GLY A 179 -14.97 6.16 8.88
C GLY A 179 -15.81 7.21 8.18
N LEU A 180 -15.40 7.62 6.97
CA LEU A 180 -16.14 8.59 6.15
C LEU A 180 -17.50 8.05 5.69
N THR A 181 -17.58 6.76 5.37
CA THR A 181 -18.84 6.12 4.99
C THR A 181 -19.85 6.13 6.14
N GLN A 182 -19.37 5.86 7.36
CA GLN A 182 -20.20 5.83 8.57
C GLN A 182 -20.66 7.21 9.07
N LEU A 183 -20.09 8.32 8.58
CA LEU A 183 -20.49 9.68 8.99
C LEU A 183 -21.99 9.94 8.80
N GLY A 184 -22.61 9.35 7.77
CA GLY A 184 -24.01 9.55 7.42
C GLY A 184 -24.99 8.69 8.21
N GLU A 185 -24.51 7.62 8.85
CA GLU A 185 -25.35 6.71 9.64
C GLU A 185 -25.63 7.26 11.05
N SER A 186 -24.81 8.21 11.52
CA SER A 186 -24.78 8.68 12.91
C SER A 186 -25.67 9.88 13.31
N PRO A 187 -26.30 10.70 12.43
CA PRO A 187 -27.13 11.81 12.91
C PRO A 187 -28.42 11.37 13.63
N TYR A 188 -28.91 10.16 13.35
CA TYR A 188 -30.20 9.67 13.86
C TYR A 188 -30.07 8.63 14.97
N ARG A 189 -28.95 7.89 15.08
CA ARG A 189 -28.79 6.84 16.09
C ARG A 189 -28.76 7.41 17.51
N ASP A 190 -28.07 8.53 17.72
CA ASP A 190 -27.97 9.17 19.03
C ASP A 190 -29.26 9.88 19.45
N ARG A 191 -30.05 10.38 18.48
CA ARG A 191 -31.37 10.97 18.74
C ARG A 191 -32.43 9.95 19.13
N TYR A 192 -32.36 8.71 18.64
CA TYR A 192 -33.32 7.67 19.02
C TYR A 192 -32.87 6.86 20.25
N ALA A 193 -31.57 6.73 20.52
CA ALA A 193 -31.09 6.13 21.77
C ALA A 193 -31.53 6.95 23.01
N ALA A 194 -31.58 8.28 22.91
CA ALA A 194 -32.04 9.16 23.99
C ALA A 194 -33.58 9.22 24.15
N VAL A 195 -34.36 8.68 23.21
CA VAL A 195 -35.83 8.74 23.21
C VAL A 195 -36.46 7.38 23.60
N THR A 196 -35.66 6.30 23.67
CA THR A 196 -36.17 4.95 23.99
C THR A 196 -36.14 4.60 25.49
N GLU A 197 -36.00 5.60 26.37
CA GLU A 197 -36.46 5.50 27.76
C GLU A 197 -37.42 6.68 28.00
N PRO A 198 -38.74 6.42 27.93
CA PRO A 198 -39.45 6.16 29.17
C PRO A 198 -40.63 5.16 29.01
N THR A 199 -41.23 4.79 30.15
CA THR A 199 -42.59 4.21 30.28
C THR A 199 -42.82 2.73 29.98
N LEU A 200 -42.17 1.81 30.71
CA LEU A 200 -42.78 0.51 31.05
C LEU A 200 -42.34 0.05 32.46
N ALA A 201 -42.69 0.82 33.50
CA ALA A 201 -42.67 0.33 34.88
C ALA A 201 -43.59 1.17 35.76
N ARG A 202 -44.91 0.94 35.67
CA ARG A 202 -45.91 1.06 36.76
C ARG A 202 -47.32 0.89 36.18
N VAL A 203 -47.78 -0.36 36.19
CA VAL A 203 -49.17 -0.73 36.47
C VAL A 203 -49.10 -1.83 37.52
#